data_AF-A0A353T144-F1
#
_entry.id   AF-A0A353T144-F1
#
_cell.length_a   1.000
_cell.length_b   1.000
_cell.length_c   1.000
_cell.angle_alpha   90.00
_cell.angle_beta   90.00
_cell.angle_gamma   90.00
#
_symmetry.space_group_name_H-M   'P 1'
#
loop_
_entity.id
_entity.type
_entity.pdbx_description
1 polymer ?
#
loop_
_entity_poly.entity_id
_entity_poly.type
_entity_poly.pdbx_seq_one_letter_code
_entity_poly.pdbx_strand_id
1 'polypeptide(L)'
;TWELALNGGNYQRVTDVKGTKNFEGNMKSTLNTSSAIDISAVETGTTTFQNYLRSGADPWLFLHDRYYYLTITGSTQISVFKAMNFEDLATAPPIVVFKPEPGHEYSRNLWSPEIHYFSEAEAGAENAGWYLYIACDDGDNNNHRLYALKSLSGTPEGPYGNPETGEINVPVKVKNPDDPEFNTGWCAGQTVLRCKGRNYAMWVDEVWEEPVNGEQRRYQVEYLCEMSTPWILKGQKAMICQPTLDWEKQGATTSGNKIYPEVVEGGTAVYGPNGEGLYHLFRKRLLDHILFSWSA
;
A
#
# COMPACT_ATOMS: atom_id res chain seq x y z
N THR A 1 12.60 -39.61 -21.48
CA THR A 1 13.39 -38.40 -21.16
C THR A 1 12.85 -37.30 -22.04
N TRP A 2 12.46 -36.16 -21.46
CA TRP A 2 12.04 -34.99 -22.24
C TRP A 2 13.15 -33.96 -22.16
N GLU A 3 13.60 -33.47 -23.30
CA GLU A 3 14.68 -32.49 -23.41
C GLU A 3 14.11 -31.17 -23.93
N LEU A 4 14.31 -30.09 -23.18
CA LEU A 4 13.99 -28.73 -23.60
C LEU A 4 15.25 -28.10 -24.17
N ALA A 5 15.30 -27.92 -25.50
CA ALA A 5 16.40 -27.24 -26.17
C ALA A 5 16.03 -25.77 -26.46
N LEU A 6 16.77 -24.84 -25.87
CA LEU A 6 16.63 -23.40 -26.08
C LEU A 6 17.72 -22.92 -27.05
N ASN A 7 17.42 -22.89 -28.34
CA ASN A 7 18.37 -22.57 -29.41
C ASN A 7 18.27 -21.09 -29.83
N GLY A 8 18.68 -20.20 -28.93
CA GLY A 8 18.69 -18.76 -29.15
C GLY A 8 17.39 -18.04 -28.82
N GLY A 9 17.48 -16.73 -28.56
CA GLY A 9 16.37 -15.90 -28.10
C GLY A 9 16.84 -14.94 -27.00
N ASN A 10 16.00 -13.95 -26.67
CA ASN A 10 16.21 -13.13 -25.49
C ASN A 10 15.46 -13.77 -24.30
N TYR A 11 16.20 -14.21 -23.30
CA TYR A 11 15.66 -14.84 -22.08
C TYR A 11 15.77 -13.94 -20.85
N GLN A 12 16.02 -12.64 -21.01
CA GLN A 12 16.11 -11.68 -19.90
C GLN A 12 14.84 -11.60 -19.05
N ARG A 13 13.69 -12.07 -19.58
CA ARG A 13 12.42 -12.15 -18.85
C ARG A 13 12.08 -13.54 -18.33
N VAL A 14 12.95 -14.54 -18.53
CA VAL A 14 12.76 -15.88 -17.96
C VAL A 14 13.10 -15.83 -16.48
N THR A 15 12.12 -16.17 -15.65
CA THR A 15 12.21 -15.99 -14.20
C THR A 15 12.46 -17.30 -13.46
N ASP A 16 12.17 -18.44 -14.09
CA ASP A 16 12.44 -19.77 -13.53
C ASP A 16 12.46 -20.85 -14.63
N VAL A 17 13.33 -21.86 -14.46
CA VAL A 17 13.35 -23.09 -15.25
C VAL A 17 13.20 -24.25 -14.28
N LYS A 18 11.95 -24.64 -14.02
CA LYS A 18 11.61 -25.63 -12.98
C LYS A 18 11.63 -27.05 -13.55
N GLY A 19 12.44 -27.92 -12.93
CA GLY A 19 12.40 -29.37 -13.16
C GLY A 19 11.36 -30.10 -12.32
N THR A 20 11.46 -31.42 -12.24
CA THR A 20 10.47 -32.30 -11.57
C THR A 20 10.54 -32.30 -10.05
N LYS A 21 11.46 -31.55 -9.43
CA LYS A 21 11.75 -31.58 -7.97
C LYS A 21 10.50 -31.39 -7.09
N ASN A 22 9.53 -30.60 -7.55
CA ASN A 22 8.33 -30.25 -6.78
C ASN A 22 7.10 -31.10 -7.14
N PHE A 23 7.27 -32.16 -7.94
CA PHE A 23 6.18 -33.02 -8.39
C PHE A 23 6.39 -34.44 -7.86
N GLU A 24 5.31 -35.10 -7.43
CA GLU A 24 5.34 -36.49 -6.99
C GLU A 24 5.68 -37.45 -8.14
N GLY A 25 6.27 -38.60 -7.82
CA GLY A 25 6.61 -39.66 -8.77
C GLY A 25 8.11 -39.92 -8.91
N ASN A 26 8.50 -40.60 -10.00
CA ASN A 26 9.87 -41.06 -10.23
C ASN A 26 10.59 -40.33 -11.38
N MET A 27 10.02 -39.21 -11.86
CA MET A 27 10.65 -38.43 -12.93
C MET A 27 11.88 -37.68 -12.43
N LYS A 28 12.99 -37.80 -13.16
CA LYS A 28 14.23 -37.06 -12.91
C LYS A 28 14.42 -35.99 -13.98
N SER A 29 14.65 -34.76 -13.56
CA SER A 29 15.13 -33.67 -14.42
C SER A 29 16.62 -33.45 -14.20
N THR A 30 17.36 -33.29 -15.29
CA THR A 30 18.76 -32.86 -15.27
C THR A 30 18.84 -31.56 -16.04
N LEU A 31 19.40 -30.52 -15.43
CA LEU A 31 19.72 -29.28 -16.14
C LEU A 31 21.06 -29.50 -16.86
N ASN A 32 21.01 -29.69 -18.17
CA ASN A 32 22.19 -29.76 -19.01
C ASN A 32 22.48 -28.38 -19.58
N THR A 33 23.61 -27.78 -19.20
CA THR A 33 24.09 -26.51 -19.75
C THR A 33 25.35 -26.73 -20.56
N SER A 34 25.47 -26.00 -21.67
CA SER A 34 26.73 -25.95 -22.43
C SER A 34 27.85 -25.42 -21.53
N SER A 35 29.08 -25.90 -21.72
CA SER A 35 30.26 -25.37 -21.01
C SER A 35 30.52 -23.88 -21.28
N ALA A 36 29.87 -23.31 -22.31
CA ALA A 36 29.89 -21.88 -22.60
C ALA A 36 28.94 -21.05 -21.70
N ILE A 37 28.07 -21.69 -20.91
CA ILE A 37 27.13 -21.02 -20.02
C ILE A 37 27.61 -21.18 -18.57
N ASP A 38 28.07 -20.09 -17.98
CA ASP A 38 28.38 -20.05 -16.54
C ASP A 38 27.11 -19.77 -15.75
N ILE A 39 26.53 -20.83 -15.17
CA ILE A 39 25.33 -20.74 -14.31
C ILE A 39 25.60 -20.04 -12.97
N SER A 40 26.86 -19.78 -12.63
CA SER A 40 27.28 -19.06 -11.43
C SER A 40 27.60 -17.59 -11.68
N ALA A 41 27.52 -17.14 -12.93
CA ALA A 41 27.75 -15.75 -13.28
C ALA A 41 26.79 -14.84 -12.51
N VAL A 42 27.35 -13.80 -11.88
CA VAL A 42 26.56 -12.77 -11.22
C VAL A 42 26.01 -11.85 -12.29
N GLU A 43 24.71 -11.56 -12.26
CA GLU A 43 24.12 -10.60 -13.18
C GLU A 43 24.73 -9.20 -12.97
N THR A 44 25.27 -8.62 -14.04
CA THR A 44 25.82 -7.26 -14.06
C THR A 44 25.11 -6.44 -15.13
N GLY A 45 24.76 -5.19 -14.84
CA GLY A 45 24.12 -4.30 -15.80
C GLY A 45 23.30 -3.20 -15.13
N THR A 46 22.52 -2.48 -15.93
CA THR A 46 21.55 -1.49 -15.44
C THR A 46 20.21 -1.77 -16.09
N THR A 47 19.16 -1.88 -15.28
CA THR A 47 17.77 -1.97 -15.76
C THR A 47 17.16 -0.57 -15.78
N THR A 48 16.52 -0.22 -16.89
CA THR A 48 15.72 1.00 -17.03
C THR A 48 14.26 0.63 -17.28
N PHE A 49 13.34 1.49 -16.87
CA PHE A 49 11.92 1.35 -17.21
C PHE A 49 11.38 2.68 -17.74
N GLN A 50 10.27 2.61 -18.48
CA GLN A 50 9.62 3.81 -19.01
C GLN A 50 8.52 4.29 -18.06
N ASN A 51 8.53 5.59 -17.77
CA ASN A 51 7.43 6.26 -17.07
C ASN A 51 6.32 6.70 -18.03
N TYR A 52 5.05 6.71 -17.62
CA TYR A 52 4.53 6.10 -16.38
C TYR A 52 4.35 4.59 -16.54
N LEU A 53 4.50 3.81 -15.45
CA LEU A 53 4.42 2.34 -15.49
C LEU A 53 2.99 1.83 -15.77
N ARG A 54 2.03 2.32 -14.99
CA ARG A 54 0.61 1.96 -15.10
C ARG A 54 -0.23 3.18 -14.73
N SER A 55 -1.34 3.38 -15.44
CA SER A 55 -2.28 4.47 -15.12
C SER A 55 -3.03 4.16 -13.83
N GLY A 56 -3.06 5.11 -12.91
CA GLY A 56 -3.68 4.98 -11.60
C GLY A 56 -3.16 6.04 -10.63
N ALA A 57 -3.95 6.36 -9.61
CA ALA A 57 -3.51 7.17 -8.48
C ALA A 57 -3.04 6.25 -7.33
N ASP A 58 -2.24 6.81 -6.44
CA ASP A 58 -1.81 6.22 -5.17
C ASP A 58 -1.22 4.81 -5.33
N PRO A 59 -0.13 4.64 -6.10
CA PRO A 59 0.48 3.35 -6.30
C PRO A 59 1.17 2.85 -5.03
N TRP A 60 0.77 1.66 -4.56
CA TRP A 60 1.47 0.92 -3.53
C TRP A 60 2.19 -0.29 -4.14
N LEU A 61 3.51 -0.28 -4.06
CA LEU A 61 4.39 -1.30 -4.63
C LEU A 61 5.19 -1.98 -3.53
N PHE A 62 5.19 -3.31 -3.50
CA PHE A 62 6.04 -4.10 -2.62
C PHE A 62 6.57 -5.35 -3.30
N LEU A 63 7.68 -5.87 -2.79
CA LEU A 63 8.30 -7.11 -3.25
C LEU A 63 8.03 -8.23 -2.24
N HIS A 64 7.51 -9.36 -2.71
CA HIS A 64 7.31 -10.55 -1.89
C HIS A 64 7.51 -11.82 -2.72
N ASP A 65 8.23 -12.81 -2.19
CA ASP A 65 8.50 -14.09 -2.86
C ASP A 65 8.99 -13.98 -4.32
N ARG A 66 9.85 -12.98 -4.58
CA ARG A 66 10.42 -12.64 -5.91
C ARG A 66 9.42 -12.05 -6.91
N TYR A 67 8.22 -11.69 -6.47
CA TYR A 67 7.24 -10.96 -7.28
C TYR A 67 7.08 -9.53 -6.78
N TYR A 68 7.00 -8.60 -7.71
CA TYR A 68 6.46 -7.27 -7.47
C TYR A 68 4.94 -7.34 -7.45
N TYR A 69 4.36 -6.67 -6.45
CA TYR A 69 2.94 -6.49 -6.28
C TYR A 69 2.65 -5.00 -6.32
N LEU A 70 1.69 -4.59 -7.16
CA LEU A 70 1.22 -3.22 -7.29
C LEU A 70 -0.28 -3.18 -7.04
N THR A 71 -0.73 -2.25 -6.21
CA THR A 71 -2.14 -1.85 -6.13
C THR A 71 -2.24 -0.33 -6.29
N ILE A 72 -3.39 0.15 -6.73
CA ILE A 72 -3.68 1.56 -7.06
C ILE A 72 -5.13 1.85 -6.66
N THR A 73 -5.44 3.12 -6.47
CA THR A 73 -6.80 3.59 -6.17
C THR A 73 -7.84 2.99 -7.12
N GLY A 74 -8.91 2.47 -6.51
CA GLY A 74 -10.09 1.95 -7.17
C GLY A 74 -11.30 2.85 -6.95
N SER A 75 -12.42 2.51 -7.61
CA SER A 75 -13.69 3.21 -7.41
C SER A 75 -14.73 2.32 -6.74
N THR A 76 -14.86 1.08 -7.21
CA THR A 76 -15.83 0.09 -6.70
C THR A 76 -15.19 -1.28 -6.44
N GLN A 77 -13.89 -1.42 -6.71
CA GLN A 77 -13.09 -2.60 -6.39
C GLN A 77 -11.62 -2.22 -6.26
N ILE A 78 -10.88 -3.00 -5.47
CA ILE A 78 -9.42 -2.97 -5.42
C ILE A 78 -8.86 -4.18 -6.14
N SER A 79 -7.79 -3.96 -6.90
CA SER A 79 -7.07 -5.01 -7.61
C SER A 79 -5.58 -4.94 -7.31
N VAL A 80 -4.95 -6.10 -7.38
CA VAL A 80 -3.51 -6.30 -7.28
C VAL A 80 -2.99 -6.75 -8.63
N PHE A 81 -1.86 -6.20 -9.05
CA PHE A 81 -1.10 -6.58 -10.23
C PHE A 81 0.18 -7.25 -9.75
N LYS A 82 0.48 -8.43 -10.29
CA LYS A 82 1.62 -9.24 -9.87
C LYS A 82 2.51 -9.57 -11.07
N ALA A 83 3.81 -9.34 -10.94
CA ALA A 83 4.79 -9.74 -11.95
C ALA A 83 6.16 -10.00 -11.31
N MET A 84 6.96 -10.90 -11.90
CA MET A 84 8.35 -11.10 -11.44
C MET A 84 9.28 -10.00 -11.96
N ASN A 85 9.04 -9.53 -13.19
CA ASN A 85 9.75 -8.37 -13.73
C ASN A 85 8.93 -7.11 -13.46
N PHE A 86 9.59 -6.06 -13.01
CA PHE A 86 8.96 -4.79 -12.68
C PHE A 86 8.17 -4.18 -13.86
N GLU A 87 8.75 -4.21 -15.06
CA GLU A 87 8.12 -3.65 -16.28
C GLU A 87 6.84 -4.40 -16.72
N ASP A 88 6.72 -5.67 -16.37
CA ASP A 88 5.54 -6.48 -16.74
C ASP A 88 4.30 -6.06 -15.92
N LEU A 89 4.46 -5.29 -14.83
CA LEU A 89 3.34 -4.69 -14.09
C LEU A 89 2.51 -3.75 -14.96
N ALA A 90 3.08 -3.17 -16.02
CA ALA A 90 2.37 -2.30 -16.95
C ALA A 90 1.18 -3.00 -17.63
N THR A 91 1.29 -4.31 -17.87
CA THR A 91 0.31 -5.10 -18.61
C THR A 91 -0.22 -6.32 -17.85
N ALA A 92 0.30 -6.59 -16.65
CA ALA A 92 -0.18 -7.67 -15.79
C ALA A 92 -1.72 -7.61 -15.63
N PRO A 93 -2.42 -8.75 -15.72
CA PRO A 93 -3.87 -8.78 -15.53
C PRO A 93 -4.22 -8.43 -14.07
N PRO A 94 -5.35 -7.74 -13.83
CA PRO A 94 -5.80 -7.44 -12.48
C PRO A 94 -6.24 -8.71 -11.76
N ILE A 95 -5.81 -8.87 -10.52
CA ILE A 95 -6.37 -9.82 -9.56
C ILE A 95 -7.29 -9.02 -8.65
N VAL A 96 -8.60 -9.27 -8.69
CA VAL A 96 -9.56 -8.56 -7.83
C VAL A 96 -9.47 -9.12 -6.42
N VAL A 97 -9.05 -8.29 -5.47
CA VAL A 97 -8.78 -8.73 -4.08
C VAL A 97 -9.86 -8.28 -3.10
N PHE A 98 -10.57 -7.20 -3.43
CA PHE A 98 -11.69 -6.67 -2.67
C PHE A 98 -12.72 -6.04 -3.62
N LYS A 99 -13.98 -6.45 -3.48
CA LYS A 99 -15.12 -5.90 -4.22
C LYS A 99 -16.37 -5.92 -3.32
N PRO A 100 -16.64 -4.84 -2.59
CA PRO A 100 -17.81 -4.77 -1.72
C PRO A 100 -19.11 -4.75 -2.54
N GLU A 101 -20.18 -5.28 -1.96
CA GLU A 101 -21.52 -5.06 -2.51
C GLU A 101 -21.88 -3.57 -2.45
N PRO A 102 -22.66 -3.03 -3.42
CA PRO A 102 -23.11 -1.65 -3.37
C PRO A 102 -24.05 -1.37 -2.19
N GLY A 103 -24.02 -0.14 -1.67
CA GLY A 103 -24.97 0.33 -0.64
C GLY A 103 -24.45 0.23 0.80
N HIS A 104 -23.22 -0.23 0.98
CA HIS A 104 -22.51 -0.18 2.26
C HIS A 104 -21.70 1.11 2.41
N GLU A 105 -21.42 1.49 3.66
CA GLU A 105 -20.55 2.63 4.04
C GLU A 105 -19.12 2.54 3.52
N TYR A 106 -18.71 1.38 3.00
CA TYR A 106 -17.37 1.10 2.49
C TYR A 106 -17.37 0.70 1.01
N SER A 107 -18.46 0.98 0.26
CA SER A 107 -18.68 0.42 -1.07
C SER A 107 -18.27 1.31 -2.26
N ARG A 108 -17.88 2.56 -2.01
CA ARG A 108 -17.54 3.57 -3.02
C ARG A 108 -16.23 4.28 -2.67
N ASN A 109 -15.67 4.96 -3.68
CA ASN A 109 -14.48 5.78 -3.57
C ASN A 109 -13.33 5.04 -2.86
N LEU A 110 -12.96 3.86 -3.35
CA LEU A 110 -11.95 3.01 -2.72
C LEU A 110 -10.51 3.54 -2.96
N TRP A 111 -10.06 4.44 -2.10
CA TRP A 111 -8.85 5.23 -2.27
C TRP A 111 -7.64 4.66 -1.52
N SER A 112 -6.48 4.92 -2.13
CA SER A 112 -5.13 4.73 -1.61
C SER A 112 -4.92 3.37 -0.92
N PRO A 113 -5.15 2.25 -1.64
CA PRO A 113 -4.98 0.93 -1.08
C PRO A 113 -3.51 0.65 -0.76
N GLU A 114 -3.23 0.16 0.44
CA GLU A 114 -1.92 -0.37 0.80
C GLU A 114 -2.02 -1.78 1.37
N ILE A 115 -1.09 -2.64 0.99
CA ILE A 115 -1.02 -4.04 1.46
C ILE A 115 0.25 -4.23 2.29
N HIS A 116 0.07 -4.65 3.53
CA HIS A 116 1.16 -4.86 4.49
C HIS A 116 1.10 -6.26 5.09
N TYR A 117 2.26 -6.88 5.29
CA TYR A 117 2.35 -8.13 6.05
C TYR A 117 2.70 -7.84 7.51
N PHE A 118 1.95 -8.42 8.43
CA PHE A 118 2.27 -8.43 9.86
C PHE A 118 2.69 -9.84 10.27
N SER A 119 3.88 -9.96 10.84
CA SER A 119 4.40 -11.19 11.42
C SER A 119 3.74 -11.52 12.76
N GLU A 120 3.93 -12.77 13.21
CA GLU A 120 3.50 -13.19 14.56
C GLU A 120 4.15 -12.35 15.66
N ALA A 121 5.38 -11.90 15.48
CA ALA A 121 6.07 -11.04 16.44
C ALA A 121 5.45 -9.64 16.52
N GLU A 122 4.88 -9.15 15.43
CA GLU A 122 4.30 -7.80 15.32
C GLU A 122 2.84 -7.74 15.78
N ALA A 123 2.07 -8.80 15.56
CA ALA A 123 0.61 -8.79 15.77
C ALA A 123 0.08 -9.95 16.62
N GLY A 124 0.93 -10.93 16.96
CA GLY A 124 0.52 -12.21 17.56
C GLY A 124 0.02 -13.20 16.51
N ALA A 125 0.03 -14.50 16.86
CA ALA A 125 -0.32 -15.58 15.95
C ALA A 125 -1.73 -15.44 15.33
N GLU A 126 -2.70 -14.96 16.11
CA GLU A 126 -4.08 -14.77 15.65
C GLU A 126 -4.21 -13.64 14.61
N ASN A 127 -3.40 -12.59 14.73
CA ASN A 127 -3.48 -11.40 13.89
C ASN A 127 -2.37 -11.32 12.83
N ALA A 128 -1.43 -12.27 12.79
CA ALA A 128 -0.44 -12.33 11.73
C ALA A 128 -1.10 -12.54 10.36
N GLY A 129 -0.50 -11.99 9.30
CA GLY A 129 -0.96 -12.14 7.93
C GLY A 129 -0.88 -10.86 7.10
N TRP A 130 -1.43 -10.94 5.90
CA TRP A 130 -1.54 -9.80 4.97
C TRP A 130 -2.78 -8.98 5.27
N TYR A 131 -2.63 -7.67 5.32
CA TYR A 131 -3.70 -6.71 5.52
C TYR A 131 -3.75 -5.71 4.38
N LEU A 132 -4.97 -5.42 3.92
CA LEU A 132 -5.28 -4.35 2.98
C LEU A 132 -5.87 -3.19 3.78
N TYR A 133 -5.22 -2.04 3.75
CA TYR A 133 -5.73 -0.76 4.23
C TYR A 133 -6.28 0.04 3.07
N ILE A 134 -7.44 0.64 3.28
CA ILE A 134 -8.15 1.45 2.29
C ILE A 134 -8.90 2.56 2.99
N ALA A 135 -9.13 3.64 2.25
CA ALA A 135 -10.11 4.64 2.63
C ALA A 135 -11.30 4.56 1.67
N CYS A 136 -12.53 4.57 2.18
CA CYS A 136 -13.73 4.47 1.36
C CYS A 136 -14.97 5.03 2.05
N ASP A 137 -16.05 5.18 1.27
CA ASP A 137 -17.34 5.74 1.69
C ASP A 137 -18.56 5.04 1.02
N ASP A 138 -19.76 5.58 1.24
CA ASP A 138 -21.04 5.16 0.64
C ASP A 138 -21.38 5.85 -0.70
N GLY A 139 -20.51 6.72 -1.19
CA GLY A 139 -20.71 7.58 -2.36
C GLY A 139 -20.78 9.07 -1.98
N ASP A 140 -20.90 9.39 -0.69
CA ASP A 140 -20.67 10.73 -0.17
C ASP A 140 -19.26 10.84 0.40
N ASN A 141 -18.41 11.66 -0.23
CA ASN A 141 -17.02 11.84 0.20
C ASN A 141 -16.91 12.36 1.64
N ASN A 142 -17.93 13.00 2.23
CA ASN A 142 -17.87 13.39 3.65
C ASN A 142 -17.85 12.17 4.60
N ASN A 143 -18.29 11.01 4.12
CA ASN A 143 -18.35 9.75 4.85
C ASN A 143 -17.09 8.89 4.66
N HIS A 144 -16.01 9.45 4.09
CA HIS A 144 -14.76 8.73 3.87
C HIS A 144 -14.06 8.36 5.17
N ARG A 145 -13.79 7.05 5.37
CA ARG A 145 -13.21 6.50 6.61
C ARG A 145 -12.13 5.49 6.32
N LEU A 146 -11.29 5.23 7.31
CA LEU A 146 -10.25 4.19 7.25
C LEU A 146 -10.83 2.81 7.55
N TYR A 147 -10.53 1.86 6.68
CA TYR A 147 -10.93 0.46 6.77
C TYR A 147 -9.75 -0.47 6.59
N ALA A 148 -9.82 -1.63 7.23
CA ALA A 148 -8.83 -2.70 7.11
C ALA A 148 -9.49 -4.04 6.75
N LEU A 149 -8.80 -4.85 5.97
CA LEU A 149 -9.18 -6.22 5.65
C LEU A 149 -7.99 -7.15 5.83
N LYS A 150 -8.23 -8.41 6.19
CA LYS A 150 -7.20 -9.45 6.25
C LYS A 150 -7.33 -10.39 5.06
N SER A 151 -6.21 -10.80 4.48
CA SER A 151 -6.19 -11.87 3.48
C SER A 151 -6.62 -13.18 4.12
N LEU A 152 -7.64 -13.81 3.53
CA LEU A 152 -8.18 -15.09 4.01
C LEU A 152 -7.44 -16.30 3.41
N SER A 153 -6.61 -16.08 2.39
CA SER A 153 -5.78 -17.11 1.76
C SER A 153 -4.36 -17.18 2.33
N GLY A 154 -3.97 -16.17 3.13
CA GLY A 154 -2.60 -16.03 3.61
C GLY A 154 -1.62 -15.48 2.57
N THR A 155 -2.10 -15.01 1.41
CA THR A 155 -1.25 -14.42 0.36
C THR A 155 -1.68 -12.99 0.00
N PRO A 156 -0.80 -12.16 -0.61
CA PRO A 156 -1.16 -10.79 -0.98
C PRO A 156 -2.31 -10.69 -2.00
N GLU A 157 -2.55 -11.75 -2.77
CA GLU A 157 -3.62 -11.85 -3.79
C GLU A 157 -5.02 -12.04 -3.19
N GLY A 158 -5.14 -12.21 -1.87
CA GLY A 158 -6.44 -12.38 -1.23
C GLY A 158 -7.11 -13.72 -1.56
N PRO A 159 -8.45 -13.82 -1.42
CA PRO A 159 -9.40 -12.73 -1.20
C PRO A 159 -9.25 -12.10 0.19
N TYR A 160 -9.67 -10.84 0.32
CA TYR A 160 -9.66 -10.11 1.58
C TYR A 160 -11.05 -10.07 2.21
N GLY A 161 -11.08 -10.12 3.54
CA GLY A 161 -12.31 -10.09 4.31
C GLY A 161 -12.12 -9.52 5.71
N ASN A 162 -13.16 -9.61 6.50
CA ASN A 162 -13.21 -8.99 7.82
C ASN A 162 -12.20 -9.70 8.74
N PRO A 163 -11.27 -9.00 9.39
CA PRO A 163 -10.28 -9.63 10.26
C PRO A 163 -10.89 -10.26 11.52
N GLU A 164 -12.08 -9.84 11.94
CA GLU A 164 -12.78 -10.34 13.13
C GLU A 164 -13.74 -11.50 12.78
N THR A 165 -14.46 -11.42 11.65
CA THR A 165 -15.49 -12.41 11.28
C THR A 165 -15.09 -13.37 10.16
N GLY A 166 -14.06 -13.03 9.38
CA GLY A 166 -13.65 -13.77 8.19
C GLY A 166 -14.57 -13.58 6.97
N GLU A 167 -15.57 -12.71 7.04
CA GLU A 167 -16.51 -12.49 5.94
C GLU A 167 -15.82 -11.80 4.74
N ILE A 168 -15.86 -12.44 3.58
CA ILE A 168 -15.25 -11.94 2.34
C ILE A 168 -15.91 -10.63 1.92
N ASN A 169 -15.11 -9.66 1.46
CA ASN A 169 -15.58 -8.34 1.01
C ASN A 169 -16.32 -7.52 2.06
N VAL A 170 -16.10 -7.80 3.34
CA VAL A 170 -16.54 -6.95 4.45
C VAL A 170 -15.29 -6.47 5.19
N PRO A 171 -14.99 -5.16 5.21
CA PRO A 171 -13.89 -4.65 6.01
C PRO A 171 -14.29 -4.47 7.48
N VAL A 172 -13.30 -4.22 8.32
CA VAL A 172 -13.50 -3.59 9.63
C VAL A 172 -13.13 -2.11 9.53
N LYS A 173 -13.97 -1.23 10.07
CA LYS A 173 -13.60 0.18 10.28
C LYS A 173 -12.49 0.23 11.32
N VAL A 174 -11.37 0.90 11.04
CA VAL A 174 -10.26 1.02 12.00
C VAL A 174 -10.75 1.81 13.20
N LYS A 175 -10.38 1.39 14.42
CA LYS A 175 -10.88 1.98 15.69
C LYS A 175 -9.73 2.37 16.61
N ASN A 176 -9.96 3.37 17.45
CA ASN A 176 -9.10 3.70 18.58
C ASN A 176 -9.96 3.78 19.86
N PRO A 177 -9.94 2.77 20.73
CA PRO A 177 -10.69 2.81 21.98
C PRO A 177 -10.29 3.96 22.93
N ASP A 178 -9.08 4.49 22.80
CA ASP A 178 -8.54 5.56 23.65
C ASP A 178 -8.79 6.97 23.06
N ASP A 179 -9.31 7.07 21.83
CA ASP A 179 -9.67 8.33 21.15
C ASP A 179 -11.02 8.17 20.43
N PRO A 180 -12.14 8.50 21.10
CA PRO A 180 -13.48 8.36 20.54
C PRO A 180 -13.76 9.21 19.28
N GLU A 181 -12.95 10.24 19.05
CA GLU A 181 -13.07 11.12 17.87
C GLU A 181 -12.25 10.60 16.67
N PHE A 182 -11.45 9.56 16.86
CA PHE A 182 -10.74 8.94 15.76
C PHE A 182 -11.71 8.33 14.75
N ASN A 183 -11.46 8.59 13.45
CA ASN A 183 -12.22 8.02 12.34
C ASN A 183 -13.74 8.35 12.42
N THR A 184 -14.09 9.48 13.04
CA THR A 184 -15.45 10.06 13.01
C THR A 184 -15.60 11.10 11.90
N GLY A 185 -14.53 11.83 11.56
CA GLY A 185 -14.43 12.75 10.42
C GLY A 185 -13.85 12.12 9.16
N TRP A 186 -13.56 12.95 8.15
CA TRP A 186 -12.90 12.52 6.92
C TRP A 186 -11.47 12.05 7.22
N CYS A 187 -11.13 10.82 6.81
CA CYS A 187 -9.80 10.25 6.94
C CYS A 187 -9.42 9.48 5.68
N ALA A 188 -8.15 9.54 5.25
CA ALA A 188 -7.66 8.78 4.10
C ALA A 188 -6.18 8.37 4.21
N GLY A 189 -5.71 7.58 3.24
CA GLY A 189 -4.29 7.34 3.00
C GLY A 189 -3.54 6.63 4.13
N GLN A 190 -4.15 5.59 4.73
CA GLN A 190 -3.48 4.89 5.84
C GLN A 190 -2.24 4.11 5.36
N THR A 191 -1.11 4.33 6.03
CA THR A 191 0.11 3.51 5.91
C THR A 191 0.58 3.00 7.28
N VAL A 192 1.59 2.12 7.27
CA VAL A 192 2.17 1.52 8.49
C VAL A 192 3.64 1.87 8.64
N LEU A 193 3.96 2.46 9.78
CA LEU A 193 5.32 2.68 10.24
C LEU A 193 5.71 1.61 11.27
N ARG A 194 6.87 0.99 11.06
CA ARG A 194 7.54 0.11 12.02
C ARG A 194 8.69 0.85 12.67
N CYS A 195 8.62 1.14 13.97
CA CYS A 195 9.65 1.91 14.64
C CYS A 195 9.86 1.40 16.07
N LYS A 196 11.12 1.15 16.44
CA LYS A 196 11.52 0.72 17.80
C LYS A 196 10.70 -0.49 18.31
N GLY A 197 10.44 -1.47 17.43
CA GLY A 197 9.69 -2.69 17.76
C GLY A 197 8.18 -2.50 17.92
N ARG A 198 7.64 -1.36 17.47
CA ARG A 198 6.21 -1.03 17.51
C ARG A 198 5.70 -0.71 16.12
N ASN A 199 4.41 -0.92 15.93
CA ASN A 199 3.68 -0.56 14.72
C ASN A 199 2.85 0.69 14.98
N TYR A 200 2.85 1.61 14.02
CA TYR A 200 2.05 2.82 14.05
C TYR A 200 1.25 2.93 12.76
N ALA A 201 -0.03 3.22 12.88
CA ALA A 201 -0.82 3.67 11.75
C ALA A 201 -0.51 5.14 11.54
N MET A 202 -0.30 5.52 10.28
CA MET A 202 -0.23 6.90 9.84
C MET A 202 -1.37 7.14 8.86
N TRP A 203 -1.98 8.32 8.87
CA TRP A 203 -3.10 8.66 8.00
C TRP A 203 -3.28 10.17 7.93
N VAL A 204 -4.15 10.60 7.01
CA VAL A 204 -4.54 11.99 6.82
C VAL A 204 -5.94 12.21 7.38
N ASP A 205 -6.11 13.22 8.22
CA ASP A 205 -7.41 13.82 8.55
C ASP A 205 -7.61 15.13 7.75
N GLU A 206 -8.85 15.59 7.64
CA GLU A 206 -9.14 16.98 7.28
C GLU A 206 -9.60 17.81 8.48
N VAL A 207 -9.10 19.04 8.53
CA VAL A 207 -9.45 20.04 9.54
C VAL A 207 -10.17 21.22 8.90
N TRP A 208 -11.25 21.65 9.56
CA TRP A 208 -12.02 22.84 9.23
C TRP A 208 -11.85 23.86 10.35
N GLU A 209 -11.37 25.05 10.02
CA GLU A 209 -11.27 26.16 10.97
C GLU A 209 -12.54 27.01 10.98
N GLU A 210 -12.79 27.74 12.05
CA GLU A 210 -13.87 28.74 12.02
C GLU A 210 -13.60 29.81 10.95
N PRO A 211 -14.60 30.23 10.16
CA PRO A 211 -14.40 31.24 9.13
C PRO A 211 -13.84 32.55 9.70
N VAL A 212 -12.80 33.07 9.07
CA VAL A 212 -12.24 34.39 9.39
C VAL A 212 -12.56 35.33 8.23
N ASN A 213 -13.25 36.44 8.50
CA ASN A 213 -13.70 37.40 7.48
C ASN A 213 -14.52 36.77 6.32
N GLY A 214 -15.24 35.69 6.61
CA GLY A 214 -16.04 34.97 5.60
C GLY A 214 -15.24 33.98 4.76
N GLU A 215 -13.94 33.85 4.99
CA GLU A 215 -13.09 32.85 4.34
C GLU A 215 -12.98 31.60 5.22
N GLN A 216 -13.38 30.46 4.64
CA GLN A 216 -13.30 29.15 5.27
C GLN A 216 -11.97 28.50 4.91
N ARG A 217 -11.17 28.13 5.91
CA ARG A 217 -9.95 27.35 5.71
C ARG A 217 -10.24 25.87 5.96
N ARG A 218 -9.78 25.04 5.01
CA ARG A 218 -9.84 23.57 5.04
C ARG A 218 -8.43 23.07 4.71
N TYR A 219 -7.88 22.18 5.51
CA TYR A 219 -6.54 21.64 5.28
C TYR A 219 -6.41 20.22 5.81
N GLN A 220 -5.47 19.48 5.24
CA GLN A 220 -5.18 18.12 5.65
C GLN A 220 -4.09 18.07 6.72
N VAL A 221 -4.12 17.05 7.56
CA VAL A 221 -3.14 16.85 8.64
C VAL A 221 -2.75 15.39 8.70
N GLU A 222 -1.45 15.11 8.65
CA GLU A 222 -0.91 13.77 8.84
C GLU A 222 -0.78 13.48 10.34
N TYR A 223 -1.37 12.38 10.79
CA TYR A 223 -1.28 11.88 12.16
C TYR A 223 -0.56 10.54 12.21
N LEU A 224 0.02 10.21 13.38
CA LEU A 224 0.36 8.83 13.74
C LEU A 224 -0.29 8.40 15.04
N CYS A 225 -0.53 7.10 15.20
CA CYS A 225 -0.91 6.49 16.48
C CYS A 225 -0.44 5.04 16.55
N GLU A 226 -0.10 4.57 17.75
CA GLU A 226 0.40 3.20 17.95
C GLU A 226 -0.71 2.18 17.70
N MET A 227 -0.37 1.04 17.11
CA MET A 227 -1.30 -0.05 16.84
C MET A 227 -1.24 -1.10 17.96
N SER A 228 -2.41 -1.55 18.43
CA SER A 228 -2.54 -2.71 19.32
C SER A 228 -2.75 -4.01 18.54
N THR A 229 -3.52 -3.93 17.45
CA THR A 229 -3.64 -4.96 16.41
C THR A 229 -3.52 -4.26 15.05
N PRO A 230 -3.41 -4.99 13.93
CA PRO A 230 -3.38 -4.38 12.61
C PRO A 230 -4.61 -3.52 12.26
N TRP A 231 -5.68 -3.49 13.04
CA TRP A 231 -6.87 -2.64 12.79
C TRP A 231 -7.40 -1.89 14.03
N ILE A 232 -6.71 -1.98 15.17
CA ILE A 232 -7.06 -1.28 16.41
C ILE A 232 -5.87 -0.44 16.86
N LEU A 233 -6.06 0.87 16.99
CA LEU A 233 -5.07 1.81 17.51
C LEU A 233 -5.17 1.91 19.03
N LYS A 234 -4.14 2.47 19.67
CA LYS A 234 -4.09 2.69 21.12
C LYS A 234 -3.33 3.96 21.46
N GLY A 235 -3.76 4.62 22.53
CA GLY A 235 -3.25 5.90 22.97
C GLY A 235 -3.72 7.06 22.11
N GLN A 236 -3.11 8.22 22.34
CA GLN A 236 -3.43 9.45 21.63
C GLN A 236 -2.72 9.53 20.28
N LYS A 237 -3.40 10.08 19.27
CA LYS A 237 -2.76 10.42 18.00
C LYS A 237 -1.81 11.61 18.16
N ALA A 238 -0.72 11.60 17.41
CA ALA A 238 0.24 12.70 17.35
C ALA A 238 0.24 13.30 15.94
N MET A 239 0.12 14.63 15.84
CA MET A 239 0.26 15.33 14.56
C MET A 239 1.72 15.30 14.11
N ILE A 240 1.95 14.90 12.86
CA ILE A 240 3.28 14.85 12.25
C ILE A 240 3.48 16.05 11.32
N CYS A 241 2.46 16.35 10.51
CA CYS A 241 2.58 17.37 9.48
C CYS A 241 1.23 18.06 9.22
N GLN A 242 1.31 19.35 8.98
CA GLN A 242 0.23 20.15 8.41
C GLN A 242 0.84 21.14 7.39
N PRO A 243 0.04 21.67 6.43
CA PRO A 243 0.49 22.64 5.46
C PRO A 243 0.95 23.92 6.16
N THR A 244 2.23 24.24 6.01
CA THR A 244 2.83 25.48 6.56
C THR A 244 3.53 26.28 5.48
N LEU A 245 4.03 25.61 4.44
CA LEU A 245 4.77 26.20 3.33
C LEU A 245 3.84 26.59 2.19
N ASP A 246 4.18 27.64 1.44
CA ASP A 246 3.33 28.19 0.39
C ASP A 246 2.97 27.16 -0.70
N TRP A 247 3.89 26.25 -1.01
CA TRP A 247 3.69 25.23 -2.03
C TRP A 247 2.77 24.08 -1.55
N GLU A 248 2.67 23.84 -0.23
CA GLU A 248 1.72 22.87 0.36
C GLU A 248 0.27 23.37 0.29
N LYS A 249 0.11 24.69 0.13
CA LYS A 249 -1.19 25.37 0.02
C LYS A 249 -1.65 25.54 -1.43
N GLN A 250 -0.80 25.20 -2.41
CA GLN A 250 -1.14 25.35 -3.83
C GLN A 250 -2.19 24.34 -4.27
N GLY A 251 -3.32 24.87 -4.78
CA GLY A 251 -4.48 24.08 -5.20
C GLY A 251 -5.64 24.17 -4.21
N ALA A 252 -5.41 24.66 -2.99
CA ALA A 252 -6.48 25.07 -2.10
C ALA A 252 -7.22 26.24 -2.74
N THR A 253 -8.53 26.12 -2.89
CA THR A 253 -9.36 27.13 -3.56
C THR A 253 -10.83 26.89 -3.26
N THR A 254 -11.64 27.91 -3.46
CA THR A 254 -13.10 27.79 -3.46
C THR A 254 -13.60 27.88 -4.89
N SER A 255 -14.31 26.85 -5.35
CA SER A 255 -14.93 26.83 -6.68
C SER A 255 -16.41 26.48 -6.56
N GLY A 256 -17.28 27.48 -6.77
CA GLY A 256 -18.70 27.36 -6.49
C GLY A 256 -18.94 27.03 -5.02
N ASN A 257 -19.63 25.92 -4.76
CA ASN A 257 -19.94 25.45 -3.41
C ASN A 257 -18.89 24.46 -2.86
N LYS A 258 -17.77 24.25 -3.55
CA LYS A 258 -16.70 23.33 -3.13
C LYS A 258 -15.50 24.10 -2.61
N ILE A 259 -14.98 23.66 -1.48
CA ILE A 259 -13.73 24.14 -0.89
C ILE A 259 -12.71 23.01 -1.02
N TYR A 260 -11.63 23.26 -1.74
CA TYR A 260 -10.51 22.32 -1.89
C TYR A 260 -9.48 22.56 -0.78
N PRO A 261 -9.01 21.52 -0.09
CA PRO A 261 -8.11 21.67 1.04
C PRO A 261 -6.69 22.10 0.61
N GLU A 262 -5.95 22.67 1.56
CA GLU A 262 -4.48 22.64 1.54
C GLU A 262 -4.04 21.18 1.78
N VAL A 263 -3.14 20.64 0.95
CA VAL A 263 -2.92 19.18 0.84
C VAL A 263 -1.52 18.80 1.32
N VAL A 264 -1.48 17.94 2.34
CA VAL A 264 -0.31 17.13 2.74
C VAL A 264 -0.80 15.70 2.94
N GLU A 265 -0.29 14.77 2.14
CA GLU A 265 -0.77 13.38 2.09
C GLU A 265 0.33 12.43 1.60
N GLY A 266 0.16 11.14 1.83
CA GLY A 266 1.09 10.13 1.31
C GLY A 266 2.31 9.98 2.23
N GLY A 267 2.07 9.69 3.50
CA GLY A 267 3.12 9.12 4.33
C GLY A 267 3.68 7.85 3.69
N THR A 268 4.99 7.68 3.70
CA THR A 268 5.67 6.44 3.34
C THR A 268 6.83 6.23 4.29
N ALA A 269 6.81 5.10 5.01
CA ALA A 269 7.94 4.72 5.82
C ALA A 269 9.10 4.24 4.92
N VAL A 270 10.27 4.84 5.08
CA VAL A 270 11.53 4.43 4.46
C VAL A 270 12.45 3.94 5.57
N TYR A 271 13.21 2.89 5.34
CA TYR A 271 14.06 2.33 6.38
C TYR A 271 15.51 2.47 5.97
N GLY A 272 16.33 3.01 6.88
CA GLY A 272 17.78 2.99 6.73
C GLY A 272 18.33 1.55 6.84
N PRO A 273 19.62 1.34 6.53
CA PRO A 273 20.26 0.02 6.54
C PRO A 273 20.16 -0.72 7.89
N ASN A 274 20.01 0.02 8.99
CA ASN A 274 19.94 -0.52 10.35
C ASN A 274 18.49 -0.69 10.86
N GLY A 275 17.48 -0.51 10.00
CA GLY A 275 16.07 -0.50 10.41
C GLY A 275 15.65 0.78 11.15
N GLU A 276 16.51 1.79 11.20
CA GLU A 276 16.16 3.13 11.68
C GLU A 276 15.20 3.76 10.67
N GLY A 277 13.95 3.99 11.10
CA GLY A 277 12.90 4.55 10.27
C GLY A 277 13.22 5.98 9.84
N LEU A 278 13.44 6.16 8.54
CA LEU A 278 13.35 7.41 7.82
C LEU A 278 11.86 7.62 7.43
N TYR A 279 11.24 8.74 7.80
CA TYR A 279 9.87 9.16 7.41
C TYR A 279 9.75 9.96 6.10
N HIS A 280 9.26 9.33 5.03
CA HIS A 280 9.09 10.02 3.75
C HIS A 280 7.68 10.57 3.77
N LEU A 281 7.53 11.88 3.87
CA LEU A 281 6.25 12.48 3.58
C LEU A 281 6.25 12.87 2.11
N PHE A 282 5.38 12.26 1.30
CA PHE A 282 5.08 12.86 0.01
C PHE A 282 4.47 14.22 0.31
N ARG A 283 5.17 15.27 -0.09
CA ARG A 283 4.63 16.62 -0.02
C ARG A 283 4.47 17.06 -1.47
N LYS A 284 3.26 17.51 -1.83
CA LYS A 284 2.88 17.74 -3.22
C LYS A 284 3.73 18.83 -3.89
N ARG A 285 4.73 18.44 -4.69
CA ARG A 285 4.95 18.91 -6.08
C ARG A 285 5.92 17.99 -6.82
N LEU A 286 5.67 17.81 -8.12
CA LEU A 286 6.58 17.17 -9.08
C LEU A 286 8.03 17.64 -8.88
N LEU A 287 8.94 16.67 -8.83
CA LEU A 287 10.37 16.78 -9.15
C LEU A 287 11.09 17.94 -8.44
N ASP A 288 11.67 17.64 -7.28
CA ASP A 288 13.13 17.57 -7.09
C ASP A 288 13.44 17.56 -5.58
N HIS A 289 13.78 16.36 -5.08
CA HIS A 289 14.28 16.03 -3.73
C HIS A 289 13.27 16.02 -2.56
N ILE A 290 13.07 14.81 -2.01
CA ILE A 290 12.55 14.64 -0.65
C ILE A 290 13.72 14.33 0.31
N LEU A 291 13.77 15.06 1.43
CA LEU A 291 14.73 14.87 2.51
C LEU A 291 14.02 14.83 3.87
N PHE A 292 14.52 13.94 4.72
CA PHE A 292 14.01 13.54 6.02
C PHE A 292 14.76 14.29 7.13
N SER A 293 14.11 14.54 8.28
CA SER A 293 14.83 14.96 9.49
C SER A 293 14.61 13.99 10.64
N TRP A 294 15.72 13.68 11.31
CA TRP A 294 15.80 12.94 12.57
C TRP A 294 15.33 13.77 13.76
N SER A 295 14.79 13.13 14.80
CA SER A 295 14.94 13.62 16.17
C SER A 295 15.67 12.56 17.00
N ALA A 296 16.60 13.06 17.83
CA ALA A 296 17.43 12.30 18.76
C ALA A 296 16.61 11.67 19.89
#